data_AF-A0A1J3GGS5-F1
#
_entry.id   AF-A0A1J3GGS5-F1
#
_cell.length_a   1.000
_cell.length_b   1.000
_cell.length_c   1.000
_cell.angle_alpha   90.00
_cell.angle_beta   90.00
_cell.angle_gamma   90.00
#
_symmetry.space_group_name_H-M   'P 1'
#
loop_
_entity.id
_entity.type
_entity.pdbx_description
1 polymer ?
#
loop_
_entity_poly.entity_id
_entity_poly.type
_entity_poly.pdbx_seq_one_letter_code
_entity_poly.pdbx_strand_id
1 'polypeptide(L)'
;ISNTTSRKMSAVMMKSSAVAVRPASTKAVKVAAPMDSRFKVWQPVNNKQYETFSYLPALTSEQIARQVDYVINNGWTPCLEFADPASSFVSNENTVRFSGVSSNYYDNRYWTMW
;
A
#
# COMPACT_ATOMS: atom_id res chain seq x y z
N ILE A 1 -4.49 29.03 88.95
CA ILE A 1 -3.51 28.16 88.26
C ILE A 1 -4.19 27.76 86.96
N SER A 2 -3.83 28.15 85.74
CA SER A 2 -2.64 28.75 85.12
C SER A 2 -3.07 29.40 83.79
N ASN A 3 -2.35 30.44 83.34
CA ASN A 3 -2.43 31.06 82.01
C ASN A 3 -2.49 30.04 80.85
N THR A 4 -3.03 30.41 79.67
CA THR A 4 -2.26 30.43 78.39
C THR A 4 -3.02 31.16 77.25
N THR A 5 -2.21 31.95 76.56
CA THR A 5 -2.35 32.86 75.42
C THR A 5 -2.88 32.25 74.10
N SER A 6 -3.58 33.11 73.33
CA SER A 6 -4.03 32.96 71.93
C SER A 6 -2.90 32.63 70.93
N ARG A 7 -3.19 31.76 69.95
CA ARG A 7 -2.54 31.76 68.62
C ARG A 7 -3.54 31.41 67.52
N LYS A 8 -3.75 32.37 66.60
CA LYS A 8 -4.43 32.17 65.31
C LYS A 8 -3.58 31.26 64.42
N MET A 9 -4.15 30.18 63.89
CA MET A 9 -3.51 29.32 62.90
C MET A 9 -3.76 29.88 61.49
N SER A 10 -2.69 30.29 60.81
CA SER A 10 -2.72 30.64 59.38
C SER A 10 -2.42 29.39 58.56
N ALA A 11 -3.26 29.08 57.58
CA ALA A 11 -3.08 27.93 56.70
C ALA A 11 -1.99 28.23 55.65
N VAL A 12 -0.95 27.40 55.60
CA VAL A 12 0.12 27.46 54.60
C VAL A 12 -0.30 26.66 53.36
N MET A 13 -0.39 27.34 52.22
CA MET A 13 -0.69 26.74 50.92
C MET A 13 0.58 26.12 50.31
N MET A 14 0.66 24.79 50.22
CA MET A 14 1.72 24.08 49.50
C MET A 14 1.44 24.12 47.99
N LYS A 15 2.37 24.69 47.21
CA LYS A 15 2.37 24.60 45.73
C LYS A 15 3.13 23.34 45.30
N SER A 16 2.47 22.42 44.61
CA SER A 16 3.09 21.24 44.00
C SER A 16 3.60 21.56 42.59
N SER A 17 4.90 21.43 42.38
CA SER A 17 5.52 21.48 41.03
C SER A 17 5.57 20.06 40.44
N ALA A 18 4.96 19.85 39.28
CA ALA A 18 5.07 18.60 38.53
C ALA A 18 6.29 18.62 37.58
N VAL A 19 7.11 17.57 37.62
CA VAL A 19 8.26 17.36 36.73
C VAL A 19 7.78 16.59 35.49
N ALA A 20 7.96 17.14 34.29
CA ALA A 20 7.61 16.46 33.04
C ALA A 20 8.74 15.53 32.57
N VAL A 21 8.44 14.24 32.40
CA VAL A 21 9.37 13.24 31.84
C VAL A 21 9.28 13.27 30.32
N ARG A 22 10.41 13.44 29.62
CA ARG A 22 10.51 13.38 28.16
C ARG A 22 10.80 11.94 27.70
N PRO A 23 10.14 11.40 26.67
CA PRO A 23 10.47 10.07 26.15
C PRO A 23 11.78 10.11 25.36
N ALA A 24 12.59 9.05 25.51
CA ALA A 24 13.85 8.88 24.79
C ALA A 24 13.60 8.45 23.33
N SER A 25 14.13 9.21 22.37
CA SER A 25 14.12 8.85 20.95
C SER A 25 15.39 8.06 20.61
N THR A 26 15.27 6.76 20.35
CA THR A 26 16.36 5.95 19.80
C THR A 26 16.42 6.14 18.28
N LYS A 27 17.57 6.54 17.74
CA LYS A 27 17.78 6.62 16.28
C LYS A 27 17.90 5.20 15.71
N ALA A 28 17.12 4.89 14.68
CA ALA A 28 17.21 3.62 13.96
C ALA A 28 18.60 3.43 13.34
N VAL A 29 19.19 2.24 13.53
CA VAL A 29 20.46 1.84 12.91
C VAL A 29 20.23 1.62 11.42
N LYS A 30 21.06 2.25 10.57
CA LYS A 30 21.03 2.04 9.12
C LYS A 30 21.62 0.66 8.80
N VAL A 31 20.80 -0.25 8.29
CA VAL A 31 21.25 -1.56 7.82
C VAL A 31 22.00 -1.38 6.49
N ALA A 32 23.20 -1.95 6.38
CA ALA A 32 24.00 -1.90 5.15
C ALA A 32 23.29 -2.64 4.00
N ALA A 33 23.46 -2.14 2.77
CA ALA A 33 22.90 -2.76 1.58
C ALA A 33 23.49 -4.18 1.38
N PRO A 34 22.66 -5.19 1.02
CA PRO A 34 23.15 -6.55 0.80
C PRO A 34 24.10 -6.61 -0.40
N MET A 35 25.19 -7.40 -0.27
CA MET A 35 26.14 -7.70 -1.35
C MET A 35 25.48 -8.49 -2.48
N ASP A 36 25.90 -8.26 -3.72
CA ASP A 36 25.36 -8.89 -4.94
C ASP A 36 25.52 -10.42 -4.88
N SER A 37 24.38 -11.12 -4.79
CA SER A 37 24.31 -12.58 -4.75
C SER A 37 24.55 -13.16 -6.16
N ARG A 38 25.35 -14.24 -6.25
CA ARG A 38 25.60 -14.97 -7.51
C ARG A 38 24.33 -15.52 -8.18
N PHE A 39 23.23 -15.64 -7.44
CA PHE A 39 21.91 -15.99 -7.95
C PHE A 39 20.96 -14.83 -7.74
N LYS A 40 20.25 -14.44 -8.81
CA LYS A 40 19.18 -13.45 -8.74
C LYS A 40 17.89 -14.12 -8.28
N VAL A 41 17.17 -13.47 -7.37
CA VAL A 41 15.85 -13.89 -6.89
C VAL A 41 14.82 -12.95 -7.49
N TRP A 42 13.73 -13.49 -8.04
CA TRP A 42 12.62 -12.69 -8.55
C TRP A 42 11.87 -12.05 -7.39
N GLN A 43 11.73 -10.71 -7.41
CA GLN A 43 11.08 -9.96 -6.33
C GLN A 43 9.56 -10.25 -6.33
N PRO A 44 8.98 -10.77 -5.23
CA PRO A 44 7.54 -11.06 -5.19
C PRO A 44 6.69 -9.86 -4.78
N VAL A 45 7.30 -8.82 -4.22
CA VAL A 45 6.61 -7.65 -3.67
C VAL A 45 6.53 -6.55 -4.74
N ASN A 46 5.34 -5.97 -4.94
CA ASN A 46 5.07 -4.88 -5.89
C ASN A 46 5.49 -5.20 -7.34
N ASN A 47 5.32 -6.46 -7.75
CA ASN A 47 5.76 -6.96 -9.05
C ASN A 47 4.61 -7.66 -9.80
N LYS A 48 3.47 -6.97 -9.87
CA LYS A 48 2.27 -7.44 -10.57
C LYS A 48 2.40 -7.17 -12.07
N GLN A 49 1.82 -8.06 -12.86
CA GLN A 49 1.95 -8.12 -14.32
C GLN A 49 0.60 -7.88 -15.01
N TYR A 50 0.63 -7.35 -16.24
CA TYR A 50 -0.55 -7.03 -17.07
C TYR A 50 -0.55 -7.86 -18.36
N GLU A 51 -0.52 -9.18 -18.23
CA GLU A 51 -0.62 -10.14 -19.34
C GLU A 51 0.42 -9.90 -20.47
N THR A 52 -0.01 -10.01 -21.74
CA THR A 52 0.87 -9.97 -22.92
C THR A 52 1.76 -8.73 -22.92
N PHE A 53 3.07 -8.94 -23.15
CA PHE A 53 4.15 -7.95 -23.14
C PHE A 53 4.58 -7.39 -21.78
N SER A 54 3.92 -7.70 -20.66
CA SER A 54 4.26 -7.07 -19.36
C SER A 54 5.63 -7.47 -18.78
N TYR A 55 6.27 -8.50 -19.33
CA TYR A 55 7.62 -8.94 -18.95
C TYR A 55 8.73 -8.33 -19.81
N LEU A 56 8.36 -7.59 -20.86
CA LEU A 56 9.28 -6.83 -21.69
C LEU A 56 9.49 -5.44 -21.09
N PRO A 57 10.54 -4.71 -21.51
CA PRO A 57 10.61 -3.28 -21.26
C PRO A 57 9.35 -2.56 -21.75
N ALA A 58 9.01 -1.44 -21.11
CA ALA A 58 7.87 -0.62 -21.52
C ALA A 58 7.98 -0.27 -23.01
N LEU A 59 6.90 -0.50 -23.76
CA LEU A 59 6.88 -0.28 -25.19
C LEU A 59 7.01 1.21 -25.53
N THR A 60 7.85 1.53 -26.50
CA THR A 60 7.90 2.89 -27.06
C THR A 60 6.69 3.16 -27.96
N SER A 61 6.41 4.43 -28.26
CA SER A 61 5.34 4.82 -29.18
C SER A 61 5.47 4.13 -30.54
N GLU A 62 6.69 3.96 -31.07
CA GLU A 62 6.94 3.28 -32.33
C GLU A 62 6.67 1.77 -32.23
N GLN A 63 6.96 1.14 -31.08
CA GLN A 63 6.63 -0.27 -30.86
C GLN A 63 5.12 -0.48 -30.76
N ILE A 64 4.40 0.44 -30.09
CA ILE A 64 2.93 0.42 -30.00
C ILE A 64 2.32 0.61 -31.39
N ALA A 65 2.80 1.58 -32.18
CA ALA A 65 2.33 1.81 -33.54
C ALA A 65 2.46 0.55 -34.41
N ARG A 66 3.57 -0.19 -34.30
CA ARG A 66 3.74 -1.48 -35.01
C ARG A 66 2.73 -2.55 -34.57
N GLN A 67 2.30 -2.56 -33.30
CA GLN A 67 1.23 -3.47 -32.86
C GLN A 67 -0.12 -3.07 -33.47
N VAL A 68 -0.41 -1.76 -33.56
CA VAL A 68 -1.62 -1.27 -34.23
C VAL A 68 -1.60 -1.65 -35.72
N ASP A 69 -0.47 -1.46 -36.40
CA ASP A 69 -0.30 -1.88 -37.79
C ASP A 69 -0.54 -3.38 -37.95
N TYR A 70 -0.05 -4.21 -37.02
CA TYR A 70 -0.28 -5.65 -37.03
C TYR A 70 -1.77 -6.00 -36.92
N VAL A 71 -2.52 -5.35 -36.02
CA VAL A 71 -3.97 -5.53 -35.88
C VAL A 71 -4.70 -5.17 -37.19
N ILE A 72 -4.38 -4.02 -37.77
CA ILE A 72 -5.01 -3.53 -39.02
C ILE A 72 -4.69 -4.46 -40.19
N ASN A 73 -3.43 -4.89 -40.32
CA ASN A 73 -2.99 -5.75 -41.43
C ASN A 73 -3.63 -7.15 -41.39
N ASN A 74 -4.05 -7.62 -40.21
CA ASN A 74 -4.82 -8.84 -40.07
C ASN A 74 -6.34 -8.64 -40.23
N GLY A 75 -6.81 -7.41 -40.43
CA GLY A 75 -8.23 -7.08 -40.54
C GLY A 75 -8.99 -7.22 -39.22
N TRP A 76 -8.29 -7.15 -38.07
CA TRP A 76 -8.91 -7.24 -36.76
C TRP A 76 -9.43 -5.87 -36.31
N THR A 77 -10.47 -5.86 -35.48
CA THR A 77 -11.04 -4.62 -34.92
C THR A 77 -10.34 -4.26 -33.61
N PRO A 78 -9.63 -3.12 -33.53
CA PRO A 78 -9.02 -2.67 -32.28
C PRO A 78 -10.09 -2.18 -31.30
N CYS A 79 -9.84 -2.35 -30.00
CA CYS A 79 -10.67 -1.83 -28.92
C CYS A 79 -9.76 -1.33 -27.78
N LEU A 80 -10.20 -0.29 -27.08
CA LEU A 80 -9.52 0.22 -25.89
C LEU A 80 -10.40 -0.03 -24.66
N GLU A 81 -9.74 -0.39 -23.57
CA GLU A 81 -10.37 -0.62 -22.28
C GLU A 81 -9.57 0.03 -21.16
N PHE A 82 -10.24 0.42 -20.07
CA PHE A 82 -9.62 1.01 -18.89
C PHE A 82 -10.30 0.56 -17.59
N ALA A 83 -9.56 0.62 -16.48
CA ALA A 83 -10.05 0.33 -15.14
C ALA A 83 -9.37 1.22 -14.09
N ASP A 84 -10.04 1.43 -12.96
CA ASP A 84 -9.44 2.07 -11.79
C ASP A 84 -8.35 1.16 -11.19
N PRO A 85 -7.25 1.68 -10.63
CA PRO A 85 -6.21 0.87 -10.01
C PRO A 85 -6.71 -0.11 -8.92
N ALA A 86 -7.81 0.22 -8.24
CA ALA A 86 -8.42 -0.66 -7.24
C ALA A 86 -9.09 -1.91 -7.86
N SER A 87 -9.50 -1.84 -9.13
CA SER A 87 -10.18 -2.91 -9.86
C SER A 87 -9.43 -3.39 -11.11
N SER A 88 -8.16 -3.02 -11.28
CA SER A 88 -7.36 -3.41 -12.46
C SER A 88 -6.81 -4.84 -12.41
N PHE A 89 -6.90 -5.52 -11.26
CA PHE A 89 -6.46 -6.90 -11.09
C PHE A 89 -7.62 -7.80 -10.68
N VAL A 90 -7.52 -9.06 -11.11
CA VAL A 90 -8.40 -10.16 -10.68
C VAL A 90 -8.60 -10.15 -9.17
N SER A 91 -9.86 -10.31 -8.76
CA SER A 91 -10.25 -10.56 -7.37
C SER A 91 -11.35 -11.63 -7.30
N ASN A 92 -11.81 -11.91 -6.08
CA ASN A 92 -12.80 -12.93 -5.78
C ASN A 92 -13.83 -12.46 -4.75
N GLU A 93 -14.02 -11.14 -4.60
CA GLU A 93 -14.91 -10.52 -3.62
C GLU A 93 -16.34 -11.07 -3.70
N ASN A 94 -16.87 -11.27 -4.92
CA ASN A 94 -18.24 -11.74 -5.11
C ASN A 94 -18.42 -13.24 -4.86
N THR A 95 -17.34 -14.02 -4.74
CA THR A 95 -17.42 -15.46 -4.50
C THR A 95 -18.05 -15.83 -3.17
N VAL A 96 -18.09 -14.90 -2.20
CA VAL A 96 -18.80 -15.06 -0.92
C VAL A 96 -20.30 -15.34 -1.09
N ARG A 97 -20.85 -15.01 -2.26
CA ARG A 97 -22.27 -15.20 -2.60
C ARG A 97 -22.53 -16.55 -3.26
N PHE A 98 -21.50 -17.35 -3.53
CA PHE A 98 -21.59 -18.59 -4.28
C PHE A 98 -21.57 -19.80 -3.36
N SER A 99 -22.15 -20.92 -3.82
CA SER A 99 -22.05 -22.23 -3.16
C SER A 99 -21.56 -23.27 -4.17
N GLY A 100 -20.26 -23.59 -4.11
CA GLY A 100 -19.64 -24.65 -4.93
C GLY A 100 -19.51 -24.37 -6.43
N VAL A 101 -19.72 -23.13 -6.88
CA VAL A 101 -19.76 -22.75 -8.31
C VAL A 101 -18.75 -21.67 -8.71
N SER A 102 -17.72 -21.43 -7.91
CA SER A 102 -16.71 -20.39 -8.19
C SER A 102 -15.61 -20.82 -9.18
N SER A 103 -15.67 -22.06 -9.69
CA SER A 103 -14.68 -22.58 -10.65
C SER A 103 -14.59 -21.67 -11.88
N ASN A 104 -13.39 -21.16 -12.17
CA ASN A 104 -13.10 -20.24 -13.28
C ASN A 104 -13.87 -18.90 -13.24
N TYR A 105 -14.41 -18.54 -12.08
CA TYR A 105 -14.96 -17.22 -11.81
C TYR A 105 -13.92 -16.32 -11.15
N TYR A 106 -13.77 -15.12 -11.71
CA TYR A 106 -12.90 -14.08 -11.19
C TYR A 106 -13.56 -12.73 -11.45
N ASP A 107 -13.61 -11.90 -10.42
CA ASP A 107 -13.97 -10.49 -10.52
C ASP A 107 -12.88 -9.73 -11.28
N ASN A 108 -13.21 -8.55 -11.80
CA ASN A 108 -12.26 -7.62 -12.45
C ASN A 108 -11.56 -8.15 -13.71
N ARG A 109 -12.10 -9.20 -14.34
CA ARG A 109 -11.68 -9.61 -15.70
C ARG A 109 -12.17 -8.66 -16.78
N TYR A 110 -13.33 -8.04 -16.57
CA TYR A 110 -13.91 -7.08 -17.50
C TYR A 110 -13.51 -5.66 -17.11
N TRP A 111 -13.08 -4.90 -18.10
CA TRP A 111 -12.76 -3.48 -17.98
C TRP A 111 -13.80 -2.63 -18.72
N THR A 112 -13.75 -1.31 -18.51
CA THR A 112 -14.69 -0.38 -19.15
C THR A 112 -14.20 -0.08 -20.56
N MET A 113 -15.03 -0.33 -21.56
CA MET A 113 -14.78 0.02 -22.95
C MET A 113 -14.73 1.55 -23.11
N TRP A 114 -13.78 2.05 -23.92
CA TRP A 114 -13.67 3.46 -24.29
C TRP A 114 -14.47 3.77 -25.56
#